data_AF-A0A522ZLH8-F1
#
_entry.id   AF-A0A522ZLH8-F1
#
_cell.length_a   1.000
_cell.length_b   1.000
_cell.length_c   1.000
_cell.angle_alpha   90.00
_cell.angle_beta   90.00
_cell.angle_gamma   90.00
#
_symmetry.space_group_name_H-M   'P 1'
#
loop_
_entity.id
_entity.type
_entity.pdbx_description
1 polymer ?
#
loop_
_entity_poly.entity_id
_entity_poly.type
_entity_poly.pdbx_seq_one_letter_code
_entity_poly.pdbx_strand_id
1 'polypeptide(L)'
;MTPSPDDRFGMPDSAFAAARESHGRDNPVLRMGMYVPTRGEVASLPAAELYSIMVDWMWESPSELIPNNTQIAELRAILLARPDADDLEVQRLIAECDGYLKD
;
A
#
# COMPACT_ATOMS: atom_id res chain seq x y z
N MET A 1 16.11 14.37 -4.92
CA MET A 1 15.39 14.65 -3.66
C MET A 1 14.70 13.35 -3.29
N THR A 2 15.05 12.74 -2.16
CA THR A 2 14.42 11.48 -1.72
C THR A 2 12.98 11.78 -1.30
N PRO A 3 11.99 10.93 -1.67
CA PRO A 3 10.61 11.10 -1.22
C PRO A 3 10.50 11.14 0.31
N SER A 4 9.50 11.85 0.85
CA SER A 4 9.26 11.91 2.29
C SER A 4 8.86 10.53 2.84
N PRO A 5 9.29 10.12 4.05
CA PRO A 5 8.82 8.90 4.69
C PRO A 5 7.29 8.92 4.91
N ASP A 6 6.71 10.08 5.17
CA ASP A 6 5.26 10.24 5.38
C ASP A 6 4.45 10.29 4.07
N ASP A 7 5.11 10.31 2.91
CA ASP A 7 4.41 10.35 1.63
C ASP A 7 3.85 8.96 1.27
N ARG A 8 2.58 8.95 0.87
CA ARG A 8 1.80 7.74 0.50
C ARG A 8 1.95 7.45 -1.00
N PHE A 9 3.19 7.32 -1.45
CA PHE A 9 3.52 7.06 -2.85
C PHE A 9 2.92 8.11 -3.81
N GLY A 10 2.89 9.39 -3.42
CA GLY A 10 2.32 10.48 -4.21
C GLY A 10 0.80 10.45 -4.36
N MET A 11 0.09 9.60 -3.60
CA MET A 11 -1.38 9.57 -3.59
C MET A 11 -1.92 10.91 -3.06
N PRO A 12 -2.72 11.66 -3.83
CA PRO A 12 -3.15 12.99 -3.42
C PRO A 12 -4.24 12.92 -2.35
N ASP A 13 -4.26 13.89 -1.43
CA ASP A 13 -5.30 14.01 -0.39
C ASP A 13 -6.73 14.03 -0.97
N SER A 14 -6.90 14.57 -2.18
CA SER A 14 -8.19 14.57 -2.88
C SER A 14 -8.70 13.17 -3.21
N ALA A 15 -7.83 12.19 -3.44
CA ALA A 15 -8.23 10.81 -3.69
C ALA A 15 -8.80 10.17 -2.42
N PHE A 16 -8.19 10.42 -1.25
CA PHE A 16 -8.73 9.96 0.04
C PHE A 16 -10.06 10.63 0.37
N ALA A 17 -10.20 11.93 0.07
CA ALA A 17 -11.45 12.65 0.25
C ALA A 17 -12.57 12.06 -0.64
N ALA A 18 -12.27 11.81 -1.92
CA ALA A 18 -13.21 11.20 -2.87
C ALA A 18 -13.61 9.78 -2.44
N ALA A 19 -12.64 8.92 -2.09
CA ALA A 19 -12.91 7.58 -1.59
C ALA A 19 -13.82 7.62 -0.34
N ARG A 20 -13.57 8.54 0.59
CA ARG A 20 -14.39 8.71 1.79
C ARG A 20 -15.81 9.17 1.47
N GLU A 21 -15.98 10.05 0.49
CA GLU A 21 -17.29 10.52 0.06
C GLU A 21 -18.08 9.41 -0.64
N SER A 22 -17.46 8.68 -1.57
CA SER A 22 -18.05 7.58 -2.32
C SER A 22 -18.38 6.35 -1.45
N HIS A 23 -17.54 6.05 -0.46
CA HIS A 23 -17.57 4.75 0.23
C HIS A 23 -17.64 4.83 1.76
N GLY A 24 -17.51 6.00 2.38
CA GLY A 24 -17.30 6.12 3.83
C GLY A 24 -18.31 6.99 4.60
N ARG A 25 -19.13 7.82 3.95
CA ARG A 25 -20.07 8.72 4.66
C ARG A 25 -21.33 8.04 5.17
N ASP A 26 -21.92 7.13 4.39
CA ASP A 26 -23.19 6.46 4.70
C ASP A 26 -23.15 4.94 4.43
N ASN A 27 -21.96 4.35 4.35
CA ASN A 27 -21.81 2.93 4.07
C ASN A 27 -21.91 2.11 5.36
N PRO A 28 -22.91 1.22 5.51
CA PRO A 28 -23.05 0.38 6.69
C PRO A 28 -21.97 -0.72 6.77
N VAL A 29 -21.14 -0.89 5.73
CA VAL A 29 -20.08 -1.90 5.64
C VAL A 29 -18.71 -1.21 5.70
N LEU A 30 -17.81 -1.73 6.54
CA LEU A 30 -16.41 -1.34 6.54
C LEU A 30 -15.78 -1.67 5.17
N ARG A 31 -15.31 -0.66 4.44
CA ARG A 31 -14.63 -0.82 3.16
C ARG A 31 -13.13 -1.07 3.39
N MET A 32 -12.63 -2.21 2.90
CA MET A 32 -11.20 -2.53 2.87
C MET A 32 -10.48 -1.69 1.81
N GLY A 33 -9.15 -1.57 1.92
CA GLY A 33 -8.32 -0.84 0.94
C GLY A 33 -8.49 0.68 0.97
N MET A 34 -9.14 1.23 2.01
CA MET A 34 -9.27 2.68 2.22
C MET A 34 -7.99 3.33 2.77
N TYR A 35 -7.01 2.51 3.16
CA TYR A 35 -5.74 2.93 3.74
C TYR A 35 -4.61 2.67 2.74
N VAL A 36 -3.77 3.69 2.52
CA VAL A 36 -2.54 3.57 1.73
C VAL A 36 -1.37 3.75 2.68
N PRO A 37 -0.44 2.79 2.77
CA PRO A 37 0.71 2.91 3.66
C PRO A 37 1.63 4.04 3.21
N THR A 38 2.24 4.71 4.18
CA THR A 38 3.36 5.61 3.96
C THR A 38 4.64 4.82 3.66
N ARG A 39 5.63 5.46 3.03
CA ARG A 39 6.94 4.82 2.80
C ARG A 39 7.64 4.41 4.10
N GLY A 40 7.48 5.21 5.15
CA GLY A 40 8.01 4.92 6.47
C GLY A 40 7.40 3.66 7.08
N GLU A 41 6.08 3.48 6.96
CA GLU A 41 5.40 2.27 7.40
C GLU A 41 5.88 1.02 6.65
N VAL A 42 6.01 1.10 5.32
CA VAL A 42 6.54 -0.03 4.52
C VAL A 42 7.95 -0.41 4.99
N ALA A 43 8.77 0.58 5.33
CA ALA A 43 10.15 0.36 5.77
C ALA A 43 10.29 -0.21 7.19
N SER A 44 9.27 -0.07 8.06
CA SER A 44 9.43 -0.27 9.50
C SER A 44 8.38 -1.13 10.20
N LEU A 45 7.16 -1.25 9.63
CA LEU A 45 6.13 -2.07 10.24
C LEU A 45 6.51 -3.56 10.23
N PRO A 46 6.05 -4.34 11.23
CA PRO A 46 6.14 -5.79 11.20
C PRO A 46 5.48 -6.36 9.93
N ALA A 47 6.09 -7.40 9.34
CA ALA A 47 5.62 -7.96 8.07
C ALA A 47 4.15 -8.42 8.13
N ALA A 48 3.72 -9.02 9.23
CA ALA A 48 2.34 -9.46 9.43
C ALA A 48 1.31 -8.31 9.41
N GLU A 49 1.65 -7.16 10.01
CA GLU A 49 0.79 -5.97 10.00
C GLU A 49 0.76 -5.34 8.60
N LEU A 50 1.94 -5.23 8.00
CA LEU A 50 2.11 -4.67 6.65
C LEU A 50 1.40 -5.51 5.58
N TYR A 51 1.32 -6.84 5.74
CA TYR A 51 0.66 -7.75 4.81
C TYR A 51 -0.81 -7.41 4.61
N SER A 52 -1.56 -7.27 5.71
CA SER A 52 -2.99 -6.94 5.64
C SER A 52 -3.19 -5.59 4.92
N ILE A 53 -2.41 -4.58 5.28
CA ILE A 53 -2.49 -3.25 4.67
C ILE A 53 -2.21 -3.29 3.16
N MET A 54 -1.14 -3.99 2.75
CA MET A 54 -0.74 -4.07 1.35
C MET A 54 -1.73 -4.85 0.50
N VAL A 55 -2.20 -6.00 0.97
CA VAL A 55 -3.17 -6.83 0.24
C VAL A 55 -4.48 -6.08 0.06
N ASP A 56 -4.97 -5.44 1.12
CA ASP A 56 -6.17 -4.61 1.04
C ASP A 56 -6.00 -3.46 0.03
N TRP A 57 -4.85 -2.80 0.05
CA TRP A 57 -4.57 -1.70 -0.88
C TRP A 57 -4.44 -2.19 -2.33
N MET A 58 -3.77 -3.32 -2.58
CA MET A 58 -3.57 -3.83 -3.94
C MET A 58 -4.86 -4.36 -4.56
N TRP A 59 -5.64 -5.12 -3.80
CA TRP A 59 -6.69 -5.97 -4.37
C TRP A 59 -8.11 -5.52 -4.03
N GLU A 60 -8.30 -4.79 -2.92
CA GLU A 60 -9.63 -4.43 -2.42
C GLU A 60 -9.93 -2.93 -2.49
N SER A 61 -8.94 -2.12 -2.86
CA SER A 61 -9.06 -0.66 -2.93
C SER A 61 -10.24 -0.18 -3.74
N PRO A 62 -10.91 0.91 -3.31
CA PRO A 62 -11.82 1.64 -4.17
C PRO A 62 -11.06 2.24 -5.35
N SER A 63 -11.77 2.53 -6.44
CA SER A 63 -11.19 3.01 -7.70
C SER A 63 -10.27 4.22 -7.57
N GLU A 64 -10.55 5.09 -6.61
CA GLU A 64 -9.82 6.31 -6.30
C GLU A 64 -8.43 6.05 -5.70
N LEU A 65 -8.25 4.88 -5.08
CA LEU A 65 -7.04 4.51 -4.34
C LEU A 65 -6.30 3.32 -4.97
N ILE A 66 -6.78 2.76 -6.08
CA ILE A 66 -6.09 1.67 -6.78
C ILE A 66 -4.65 2.10 -7.09
N PRO A 67 -3.63 1.36 -6.63
CA PRO A 67 -2.26 1.70 -6.92
C PRO A 67 -1.96 1.57 -8.41
N ASN A 68 -1.04 2.39 -8.92
CA ASN A 68 -0.45 2.15 -10.22
C ASN A 68 0.89 1.39 -10.11
N ASN A 69 1.38 0.87 -11.24
CA ASN A 69 2.60 0.06 -11.27
C ASN A 69 3.85 0.82 -10.78
N THR A 70 3.89 2.15 -10.90
CA THR A 70 5.01 2.95 -10.37
C THR A 70 5.00 2.92 -8.84
N GLN A 71 3.83 3.08 -8.23
CA GLN A 71 3.66 3.04 -6.77
C GLN A 71 4.02 1.65 -6.21
N ILE A 72 3.58 0.58 -6.86
CA ILE A 72 3.93 -0.79 -6.44
C ILE A 72 5.41 -1.10 -6.65
N ALA A 73 6.03 -0.62 -7.73
CA ALA A 73 7.47 -0.77 -7.94
C ALA A 73 8.29 -0.04 -6.87
N GLU A 74 7.87 1.16 -6.45
CA GLU A 74 8.49 1.89 -5.34
C GLU A 74 8.32 1.16 -4.00
N LEU A 75 7.11 0.67 -3.71
CA LEU A 75 6.85 -0.12 -2.52
C LEU A 75 7.76 -1.34 -2.45
N ARG A 76 7.86 -2.09 -3.55
CA ARG A 76 8.74 -3.25 -3.68
C ARG A 76 10.20 -2.90 -3.44
N ALA A 77 10.66 -1.77 -3.97
CA ALA A 77 12.03 -1.31 -3.77
C ALA A 77 12.34 -1.01 -2.29
N ILE A 78 11.36 -0.49 -1.53
CA ILE A 78 11.50 -0.26 -0.10
C ILE A 78 11.61 -1.60 0.65
N LEU A 79 10.73 -2.56 0.34
CA LEU A 79 10.78 -3.89 0.97
C LEU A 79 12.13 -4.59 0.73
N LEU A 80 12.65 -4.53 -0.49
CA LEU A 80 13.96 -5.09 -0.84
C LEU A 80 15.13 -4.41 -0.12
N ALA A 81 14.95 -3.16 0.32
CA ALA A 81 15.96 -2.41 1.05
C ALA A 81 15.88 -2.58 2.58
N ARG A 82 14.88 -3.33 3.10
CA ARG A 82 14.75 -3.55 4.54
C ARG A 82 15.89 -4.43 5.08
N PRO A 83 16.31 -4.25 6.34
CA PRO A 83 17.32 -5.11 6.96
C PRO A 83 16.90 -6.59 7.08
N ASP A 84 15.60 -6.84 7.15
CA ASP A 84 14.96 -8.16 7.25
C ASP A 84 14.43 -8.66 5.89
N ALA A 85 14.93 -8.13 4.76
CA ALA A 85 14.42 -8.48 3.44
C ALA A 85 14.46 -9.98 3.13
N ASP A 86 15.42 -10.73 3.68
CA ASP A 86 15.53 -12.19 3.48
C ASP A 86 14.55 -13.01 4.34
N ASP A 87 13.81 -12.37 5.26
CA ASP A 87 12.78 -13.04 6.06
C ASP A 87 11.62 -13.52 5.18
N LEU A 88 11.09 -14.71 5.49
CA LEU A 88 10.02 -15.34 4.69
C LEU A 88 8.75 -14.48 4.62
N GLU A 89 8.42 -13.75 5.69
CA GLU A 89 7.24 -12.90 5.71
C GLU A 89 7.43 -11.66 4.82
N VAL A 90 8.64 -11.08 4.79
CA VAL A 90 8.97 -9.95 3.90
C VAL A 90 9.07 -10.40 2.45
N GLN A 91 9.67 -11.58 2.19
CA GLN A 91 9.70 -12.19 0.85
C GLN A 91 8.29 -12.44 0.31
N ARG A 92 7.33 -12.80 1.17
CA ARG A 92 5.93 -12.93 0.76
C ARG A 92 5.35 -11.59 0.30
N LEU A 93 5.60 -10.50 1.02
CA LEU A 93 5.17 -9.15 0.60
C LEU A 93 5.76 -8.75 -0.76
N ILE A 94 7.05 -9.05 -0.97
CA ILE A 94 7.73 -8.80 -2.24
C ILE A 94 7.07 -9.61 -3.37
N ALA A 95 6.71 -10.87 -3.09
CA ALA A 95 6.01 -11.73 -4.05
C ALA A 95 4.62 -11.20 -4.42
N GLU A 96 3.85 -10.64 -3.47
CA GLU A 96 2.56 -9.97 -3.76
C GLU A 96 2.77 -8.79 -4.73
N CYS A 97 3.82 -7.99 -4.51
CA CYS A 97 4.18 -6.90 -5.44
C CYS A 97 4.52 -7.43 -6.84
N ASP A 98 5.30 -8.51 -6.90
CA ASP A 98 5.69 -9.15 -8.16
C ASP A 98 4.50 -9.79 -8.89
N GLY A 99 3.48 -10.24 -8.17
CA GLY A 99 2.21 -10.69 -8.73
C GLY A 99 1.46 -9.52 -9.36
N TYR A 100 1.22 -8.46 -8.58
CA TYR A 100 0.52 -7.26 -9.03
C TYR A 100 1.14 -6.62 -10.27
N LEU A 101 2.47 -6.55 -10.36
CA LEU A 101 3.17 -5.93 -11.49
C LEU A 101 3.11 -6.75 -12.80
N LYS A 102 2.65 -7.99 -12.76
CA LYS A 102 2.52 -8.88 -13.92
C LYS A 102 1.09 -8.98 -14.47
N ASP A 103 0.10 -8.63 -13.65
CA ASP A 103 -1.30 -8.57 -14.04
C ASP A 103 -1.60 -7.32 -14.89
#